data_AF-A0A1T2WZN5-F1
#
_entry.id   AF-A0A1T2WZN5-F1
#
_cell.length_a   1.000
_cell.length_b   1.000
_cell.length_c   1.000
_cell.angle_alpha   90.00
_cell.angle_beta   90.00
_cell.angle_gamma   90.00
#
_symmetry.space_group_name_H-M   'P 1'
#
loop_
_entity.id
_entity.type
_entity.pdbx_description
1 polymer ?
#
loop_
_entity_poly.entity_id
_entity_poly.type
_entity_poly.pdbx_seq_one_letter_code
_entity_poly.pdbx_strand_id
1 'polypeptide(L)'
;MSHRTVRLSSNPVLERNPVRSEPSVIPSHTRLRTLCLPCPSNGSITRVQVEHFIMQWSNQLIRAKGDIKFAAHQETQLMQFAGKRIYWEKTRADTDDSYIVLIGLDMDIDLIKQSWARLLPSP
;
A
#
# COMPACT_ATOMS: atom_id res chain seq x y z
N MET A 1 66.90 -45.31 29.35
CA MET A 1 65.86 -44.47 29.99
C MET A 1 65.67 -43.22 29.13
N SER A 2 64.44 -42.96 28.66
CA SER A 2 63.78 -41.64 28.62
C SER A 2 64.51 -40.44 27.95
N HIS A 3 63.96 -39.64 27.03
CA HIS A 3 62.57 -39.26 26.76
C HIS A 3 62.39 -38.84 25.29
N ARG A 4 61.20 -39.13 24.78
CA ARG A 4 60.59 -38.65 23.53
C ARG A 4 60.25 -37.16 23.68
N THR A 5 60.72 -36.30 22.77
CA THR A 5 60.27 -34.90 22.67
C THR A 5 59.48 -34.71 21.38
N VAL A 6 58.18 -34.45 21.53
CA VAL A 6 57.25 -34.10 20.46
C VAL A 6 57.37 -32.60 20.21
N ARG A 7 57.66 -32.20 18.97
CA ARG A 7 57.55 -30.80 18.53
C ARG A 7 56.08 -30.48 18.25
N LEU A 8 55.50 -29.58 19.03
CA LEU A 8 54.21 -28.96 18.75
C LEU A 8 54.45 -27.73 17.86
N SER A 9 54.06 -27.81 16.59
CA SER A 9 53.94 -26.67 15.69
C SER A 9 52.72 -25.84 16.08
N SER A 10 52.94 -24.62 16.54
CA SER A 10 51.90 -23.63 16.81
C SER A 10 51.38 -23.08 15.48
N ASN A 11 50.17 -23.47 15.08
CA ASN A 11 49.47 -22.86 13.95
C ASN A 11 49.08 -21.41 14.31
N PRO A 12 49.15 -20.45 13.36
CA PRO A 12 48.66 -19.09 13.58
C PRO A 12 47.14 -19.09 13.74
N VAL A 13 46.67 -18.37 14.75
CA VAL A 13 45.26 -18.10 15.03
C VAL A 13 44.69 -17.29 13.86
N LEU A 14 43.83 -17.91 13.05
CA LEU A 14 42.98 -17.22 12.09
C LEU A 14 41.96 -16.37 12.89
N GLU A 15 42.22 -15.07 12.92
CA GLU A 15 41.32 -14.04 13.42
C GLU A 15 39.99 -14.14 12.64
N ARG A 16 38.92 -14.58 13.31
CA ARG A 16 37.57 -14.58 12.72
C ARG A 16 37.09 -13.15 12.63
N ASN A 17 37.18 -12.56 11.44
CA ASN A 17 36.39 -11.39 11.10
C ASN A 17 34.91 -11.71 11.34
N PRO A 18 34.18 -10.98 12.22
CA PRO A 18 32.75 -11.08 12.25
C PRO A 18 32.24 -10.40 10.98
N VAL A 19 31.85 -11.20 9.99
CA VAL A 19 30.97 -10.71 8.93
C VAL A 19 29.69 -10.28 9.64
N ARG A 20 29.58 -8.97 9.93
CA ARG A 20 28.30 -8.34 10.21
C ARG A 20 27.49 -8.53 8.94
N SER A 21 26.64 -9.55 8.93
CA SER A 21 25.55 -9.64 7.98
C SER A 21 24.62 -8.47 8.30
N GLU A 22 24.82 -7.34 7.63
CA GLU A 22 23.77 -6.33 7.51
C GLU A 22 22.50 -7.08 7.09
N PRO A 23 21.36 -6.89 7.76
CA PRO A 23 20.13 -7.50 7.31
C PRO A 23 19.86 -6.97 5.91
N SER A 24 20.09 -7.81 4.90
CA SER A 24 19.54 -7.61 3.58
C SER A 24 18.03 -7.55 3.77
N VAL A 25 17.49 -6.34 3.86
CA VAL A 25 16.05 -6.09 3.80
C VAL A 25 15.65 -6.53 2.39
N ILE A 26 15.38 -7.82 2.21
CA ILE A 26 14.71 -8.31 1.02
C ILE A 26 13.33 -7.64 1.10
N PRO A 27 12.99 -6.72 0.17
CA PRO A 27 11.67 -6.11 0.20
C PRO A 27 10.65 -7.24 0.17
N SER A 28 9.57 -7.16 0.93
CA SER A 28 8.48 -8.12 0.76
C SER A 28 7.84 -7.85 -0.60
N HIS A 29 8.29 -8.57 -1.63
CA HIS A 29 7.80 -8.48 -3.00
C HIS A 29 6.45 -9.18 -3.16
N THR A 30 5.53 -9.01 -2.21
CA THR A 30 4.15 -9.40 -2.46
C THR A 30 3.61 -8.49 -3.56
N ARG A 31 3.23 -9.08 -4.69
CA ARG A 31 2.57 -8.36 -5.80
C ARG A 31 1.27 -7.70 -5.36
N LEU A 32 0.69 -8.17 -4.26
CA LEU A 32 -0.46 -7.57 -3.60
C LEU A 32 -0.06 -6.28 -2.91
N ARG A 33 -0.73 -5.18 -3.26
CA ARG A 33 -0.55 -3.87 -2.66
C ARG A 33 -1.89 -3.38 -2.09
N THR A 34 -1.79 -2.56 -1.05
CA THR A 34 -2.91 -1.79 -0.50
C THR A 34 -2.53 -0.32 -0.50
N LEU A 35 -3.43 0.53 -0.94
CA LEU A 35 -3.24 1.98 -1.01
C LEU A 35 -4.45 2.69 -0.42
N CYS A 36 -4.25 3.47 0.63
CA CYS A 36 -5.25 4.41 1.14
C CYS A 36 -5.04 5.78 0.50
N LEU A 37 -6.11 6.36 -0.02
CA LEU A 37 -6.12 7.70 -0.62
C LEU A 37 -7.12 8.57 0.16
N PRO A 38 -6.69 9.70 0.73
CA PRO A 38 -7.60 10.62 1.38
C PRO A 38 -8.57 11.22 0.35
N CYS A 39 -9.82 11.40 0.75
CA CYS A 39 -10.87 11.97 -0.06
C CYS A 39 -11.43 13.21 0.64
N PRO A 40 -10.89 14.41 0.36
CA PRO A 40 -11.34 15.64 1.02
C PRO A 40 -12.85 15.85 0.88
N SER A 41 -13.49 16.19 1.99
CA SER A 41 -14.92 16.52 2.09
C SER A 41 -15.27 17.91 1.51
N ASN A 42 -14.30 18.59 0.89
CA ASN A 42 -14.47 19.92 0.29
C ASN A 42 -15.36 19.96 -0.97
N GLY A 43 -15.98 18.84 -1.33
CA GLY A 43 -17.14 18.86 -2.21
C GLY A 43 -16.84 18.90 -3.71
N SER A 44 -15.58 18.81 -4.10
CA SER A 44 -15.16 18.90 -5.50
C SER A 44 -15.30 17.61 -6.30
N ILE A 45 -15.16 16.46 -5.63
CA ILE A 45 -15.23 15.17 -6.28
C ILE A 45 -16.69 14.71 -6.40
N THR A 46 -17.04 14.18 -7.56
CA THR A 46 -18.35 13.60 -7.85
C THR A 46 -18.29 12.08 -7.85
N ARG A 47 -19.43 11.44 -7.62
CA ARG A 47 -19.55 9.98 -7.69
C ARG A 47 -19.07 9.42 -9.03
N VAL A 48 -19.43 10.07 -10.13
CA VAL A 48 -19.03 9.67 -11.49
C VAL A 48 -17.51 9.71 -11.67
N GLN A 49 -16.83 10.73 -11.13
CA GLN A 49 -15.36 10.78 -11.17
C GLN A 49 -14.71 9.65 -10.38
N VAL A 50 -15.25 9.32 -9.19
CA VAL A 50 -14.76 8.17 -8.40
C VAL A 50 -14.97 6.87 -9.17
N GLU A 51 -16.15 6.66 -9.76
CA GLU A 51 -16.44 5.46 -10.55
C GLU A 51 -15.48 5.31 -11.74
N HIS A 52 -15.28 6.37 -12.51
CA HIS A 52 -14.32 6.37 -13.63
C HIS A 52 -12.89 6.09 -13.16
N PHE A 53 -12.46 6.69 -12.04
CA PHE A 53 -11.15 6.43 -11.46
C PHE A 53 -10.97 4.96 -11.09
N ILE A 54 -11.93 4.36 -10.38
CA ILE A 54 -11.87 2.94 -10.03
C ILE A 54 -11.85 2.05 -11.28
N MET A 55 -12.67 2.39 -12.28
CA MET A 55 -12.74 1.61 -13.52
C MET A 55 -11.46 1.69 -14.35
N GLN A 56 -10.78 2.84 -14.39
CA GLN A 56 -9.47 3.00 -15.03
C GLN A 56 -8.44 2.00 -14.50
N TRP A 57 -8.49 1.69 -13.20
CA TRP A 57 -7.55 0.77 -12.54
C TRP A 57 -8.11 -0.65 -12.37
N SER A 58 -9.32 -0.92 -12.84
CA SER A 58 -10.06 -2.14 -12.53
C SER A 58 -9.31 -3.45 -12.85
N ASN A 59 -8.40 -3.44 -13.84
CA ASN A 59 -7.58 -4.61 -14.20
C ASN A 59 -6.51 -4.96 -13.18
N GLN A 60 -6.05 -3.99 -12.40
CA GLN A 60 -5.08 -4.19 -11.33
C GLN A 60 -5.78 -4.34 -9.97
N LEU A 61 -7.01 -3.82 -9.82
CA LEU A 61 -7.78 -3.89 -8.58
C LEU A 61 -8.48 -5.24 -8.37
N ILE A 62 -8.31 -5.80 -7.17
CA ILE A 62 -9.09 -6.93 -6.65
C ILE A 62 -10.33 -6.38 -5.91
N ARG A 63 -10.12 -5.39 -5.05
CA ARG A 63 -11.16 -4.72 -4.27
C ARG A 63 -10.87 -3.24 -4.11
N ALA A 64 -11.93 -2.45 -3.98
CA ALA A 64 -11.82 -1.12 -3.39
C ALA A 64 -12.96 -0.90 -2.41
N LYS A 65 -12.73 -0.05 -1.41
CA LYS A 65 -13.75 0.41 -0.47
C LYS A 65 -13.54 1.89 -0.18
N GLY A 66 -14.56 2.58 0.30
CA GLY A 66 -14.36 3.90 0.90
C GLY A 66 -15.66 4.47 1.45
N ASP A 67 -15.51 5.38 2.38
CA ASP A 67 -16.54 6.30 2.84
C ASP A 67 -16.26 7.65 2.20
N ILE A 68 -17.27 8.20 1.52
CA ILE A 68 -17.12 9.44 0.75
C ILE A 68 -18.31 10.34 0.99
N LYS A 69 -18.02 11.59 1.37
CA LYS A 69 -18.99 12.68 1.46
C LYS A 69 -18.92 13.54 0.19
N PHE A 70 -19.97 13.47 -0.62
CA PHE A 70 -20.07 14.24 -1.87
C PHE A 70 -20.77 15.57 -1.64
N ALA A 71 -20.35 16.69 -2.26
CA ALA A 71 -21.04 17.99 -2.07
C ALA A 71 -22.54 17.96 -2.36
N ALA A 72 -22.94 17.25 -3.42
CA ALA A 72 -24.32 17.14 -3.85
C ALA A 72 -25.21 16.36 -2.85
N HIS A 73 -24.60 15.69 -1.86
CA HIS A 73 -25.27 14.82 -0.92
C HIS A 73 -24.86 15.19 0.51
N GLN A 74 -25.83 15.51 1.36
CA GLN A 74 -25.54 15.80 2.77
C GLN A 74 -25.19 14.53 3.59
N GLU A 75 -25.20 13.36 2.96
CA GLU A 75 -24.97 12.07 3.58
C GLU A 75 -23.70 11.42 3.02
N THR A 76 -22.92 10.78 3.90
CA THR A 76 -21.81 9.92 3.51
C THR A 76 -22.32 8.68 2.78
N GLN A 77 -21.59 8.28 1.74
CA GLN A 77 -21.86 7.07 0.98
C GLN A 77 -20.69 6.10 1.09
N LEU A 78 -21.01 4.82 1.29
CA LEU A 78 -20.07 3.71 1.28
C LEU A 78 -19.94 3.18 -0.13
N MET A 79 -18.74 3.24 -0.68
CA MET A 79 -18.34 2.66 -1.96
C MET A 79 -17.75 1.28 -1.75
N GLN A 80 -18.12 0.34 -2.61
CA GLN A 80 -17.47 -0.97 -2.69
C GLN A 80 -17.26 -1.37 -4.14
N PHE A 81 -16.04 -1.75 -4.49
CA PHE A 81 -15.71 -2.40 -5.76
C PHE A 81 -15.25 -3.83 -5.52
N ALA A 82 -15.89 -4.78 -6.19
CA ALA A 82 -15.48 -6.19 -6.20
C ALA A 82 -16.03 -6.87 -7.47
N GLY A 83 -15.28 -7.80 -8.04
CA GLY A 83 -15.74 -8.55 -9.21
C GLY A 83 -16.12 -7.65 -10.40
N LYS A 84 -15.37 -6.56 -10.60
CA LYS A 84 -15.59 -5.56 -11.67
C LYS A 84 -16.89 -4.76 -11.57
N ARG A 85 -17.53 -4.73 -10.40
CA ARG A 85 -18.76 -3.97 -10.16
C ARG A 85 -18.55 -2.99 -9.01
N ILE A 86 -19.17 -1.82 -9.12
CA ILE A 86 -19.20 -0.80 -8.08
C ILE A 86 -20.60 -0.78 -7.47
N TYR A 87 -20.66 -0.76 -6.15
CA TYR A 87 -21.88 -0.62 -5.36
C TYR A 87 -21.75 0.57 -4.42
N TRP A 88 -22.87 1.22 -4.17
CA TRP A 88 -22.96 2.37 -3.28
C TRP A 88 -24.11 2.18 -2.31
N GLU A 89 -23.86 2.52 -1.06
CA GLU A 89 -24.84 2.49 0.01
C GLU A 89 -24.79 3.80 0.79
N LYS A 90 -25.96 4.33 1.17
CA LYS A 90 -26.01 5.48 2.06
C LYS A 90 -25.72 5.04 3.49
N THR A 91 -24.98 5.84 4.24
CA THR A 91 -24.80 5.61 5.68
C THR A 91 -25.22 6.83 6.48
N ARG A 92 -25.67 6.60 7.71
CA ARG A 92 -25.92 7.65 8.71
C ARG A 92 -24.65 8.04 9.47
N ALA A 93 -23.58 7.27 9.32
CA ALA A 93 -22.30 7.60 9.90
C ALA A 93 -21.69 8.78 9.14
N ASP A 94 -21.54 9.92 9.83
CA ASP A 94 -20.83 11.07 9.29
C ASP A 94 -19.34 10.96 9.63
N THR A 95 -18.49 11.39 8.69
CA THR A 95 -17.03 11.28 8.78
C THR A 95 -16.42 12.46 8.06
N ASP A 96 -15.56 13.19 8.77
CA ASP A 96 -14.83 14.32 8.19
C ASP A 96 -13.58 13.86 7.44
N ASP A 97 -13.05 12.68 7.79
CA ASP A 97 -11.85 12.06 7.23
C ASP A 97 -12.20 10.97 6.23
N SER A 98 -12.93 11.33 5.16
CA SER A 98 -13.26 10.39 4.08
C SER A 98 -11.99 9.86 3.38
N TYR A 99 -11.97 8.57 3.02
CA TYR A 99 -10.88 7.95 2.27
C TYR A 99 -11.38 6.79 1.40
N ILE A 100 -10.57 6.44 0.40
CA ILE A 100 -10.72 5.19 -0.35
C ILE A 100 -9.52 4.28 -0.13
N VAL A 101 -9.78 2.99 -0.02
CA VAL A 101 -8.78 1.93 0.06
C VAL A 101 -8.83 1.12 -1.22
N LEU A 102 -7.69 1.00 -1.89
CA LEU A 102 -7.50 0.21 -3.09
C LEU A 102 -6.65 -1.01 -2.74
N ILE A 103 -7.09 -2.20 -3.16
CA ILE A 103 -6.37 -3.46 -2.95
C ILE A 103 -6.24 -4.15 -4.30
N GLY A 104 -5.01 -4.43 -4.72
CA GLY A 104 -4.75 -4.90 -6.09
C GLY A 104 -3.38 -5.54 -6.27
N LEU A 105 -3.17 -6.10 -7.45
CA LEU A 105 -1.91 -6.71 -7.87
C LEU A 105 -1.16 -5.77 -8.82
N ASP A 106 0.16 -5.72 -8.67
CA ASP A 106 1.06 -5.01 -9.59
C ASP A 106 0.66 -3.54 -9.81
N MET A 107 0.10 -2.92 -8.76
CA MET A 107 -0.39 -1.54 -8.78
C MET A 107 0.76 -0.54 -8.87
N ASP A 108 0.71 0.35 -9.86
CA ASP A 108 1.55 1.55 -9.92
C ASP A 108 1.03 2.62 -8.94
N ILE A 109 1.56 2.57 -7.72
CA ILE A 109 1.10 3.41 -6.60
C ILE A 109 1.25 4.90 -6.91
N ASP A 110 2.35 5.30 -7.54
CA ASP A 110 2.64 6.70 -7.78
C ASP A 110 1.75 7.27 -8.88
N LEU A 111 1.52 6.50 -9.95
CA LEU A 111 0.61 6.90 -11.01
C LEU A 111 -0.84 6.95 -10.52
N ILE A 112 -1.26 6.00 -9.69
CA ILE A 112 -2.60 6.01 -9.08
C ILE A 112 -2.79 7.25 -8.19
N LYS A 113 -1.80 7.56 -7.32
CA LYS A 113 -1.84 8.77 -6.47
C LYS A 113 -1.93 10.05 -7.30
N GLN A 114 -1.11 10.17 -8.34
CA GLN A 114 -1.15 11.32 -9.25
C GLN A 114 -2.49 11.43 -9.98
N SER A 115 -3.07 10.31 -10.41
CA SER A 115 -4.38 10.28 -11.04
C SER A 115 -5.50 10.69 -10.08
N TRP A 116 -5.41 10.28 -8.82
CA TRP A 116 -6.37 10.67 -7.79
C TRP A 116 -6.28 12.17 -7.46
N ALA A 117 -5.07 12.67 -7.26
CA ALA A 117 -4.82 14.07 -6.94
C ALA A 117 -5.38 15.04 -8.00
N ARG A 118 -5.39 14.64 -9.27
CA ARG A 118 -5.98 15.42 -10.39
C ARG A 118 -7.51 15.57 -10.32
N LEU A 119 -8.19 14.74 -9.53
CA LEU A 119 -9.64 14.86 -9.31
C LEU A 119 -9.96 15.84 -8.18
N LEU A 120 -8.97 16.15 -7.35
CA LEU A 120 -9.10 17.05 -6.22
C LEU A 120 -8.76 18.48 -6.67
N PRO A 121 -9.27 19.51 -5.98
CA PRO A 121 -8.89 20.89 -6.27
C PRO A 121 -7.40 21.03 -6.01
N SER A 122 -6.73 21.89 -6.79
CA SER A 122 -5.41 22.36 -6.37
C SER A 122 -5.54 23.04 -5.00
N PRO A 123 -4.59 22.80 -4.09
CA PRO A 123 -4.58 23.45 -2.77
C PRO A 123 -4.54 24.98 -2.88
#